data_AF-A0A1D2XBP4-F1
#
_entry.id   AF-A0A1D2XBP4-F1
#
_cell.length_a   1.000
_cell.length_b   1.000
_cell.length_c   1.000
_cell.angle_alpha   90.00
_cell.angle_beta   90.00
_cell.angle_gamma   90.00
#
_symmetry.space_group_name_H-M   'P 1'
#
loop_
_entity.id
_entity.type
_entity.pdbx_description
1 polymer ?
#
loop_
_entity_poly.entity_id
_entity_poly.type
_entity_poly.pdbx_seq_one_letter_code
_entity_poly.pdbx_strand_id
1 'polypeptide(L)'
;MEHDKPSNTGKLISVMWPDTQTVYWSRVSPNEQLLALLNDCEQQVVLVFPELYIVAGQKEKLALYRSGKTVHFVILDAIWQQARKMYRQSTYQFSRKASPNQARI
;
A
#
# COMPACT_ATOMS: atom_id res chain seq x y z
N MET A 1 4.96 -17.09 -16.34
CA MET A 1 4.72 -15.64 -16.60
C MET A 1 5.81 -14.82 -15.90
N GLU A 2 5.92 -13.51 -16.14
CA GLU A 2 6.96 -12.64 -15.53
C GLU A 2 7.00 -12.74 -13.98
N HIS A 3 5.83 -12.87 -13.34
CA HIS A 3 5.67 -13.01 -11.89
C HIS A 3 6.23 -14.33 -11.34
N ASP A 4 6.46 -15.34 -12.19
CA ASP A 4 6.94 -16.64 -11.74
C ASP A 4 8.46 -16.70 -11.59
N LYS A 5 9.18 -15.72 -12.15
CA LYS A 5 10.64 -15.72 -12.16
C LYS A 5 11.21 -15.66 -10.73
N PRO A 6 12.28 -16.41 -10.44
CA PRO A 6 12.95 -16.34 -9.13
C PRO A 6 13.50 -14.94 -8.82
N SER A 7 13.82 -14.15 -9.84
CA SER A 7 14.32 -12.79 -9.73
C SER A 7 13.24 -11.73 -9.52
N ASN A 8 11.97 -12.13 -9.37
CA ASN A 8 10.89 -11.20 -9.04
C ASN A 8 11.13 -10.62 -7.64
N THR A 9 11.11 -9.28 -7.52
CA THR A 9 11.42 -8.58 -6.27
C THR A 9 10.50 -9.01 -5.13
N GLY A 10 9.20 -9.16 -5.38
CA GLY A 10 8.24 -9.65 -4.38
C GLY A 10 8.59 -11.03 -3.85
N LYS A 11 9.00 -11.96 -4.73
CA LYS A 11 9.46 -13.30 -4.34
C LYS A 11 10.78 -13.28 -3.56
N LEU A 12 11.72 -12.41 -3.92
CA LEU A 12 12.97 -12.27 -3.19
C LEU A 12 12.72 -11.73 -1.77
N ILE A 13 11.82 -10.75 -1.62
CA ILE A 13 11.44 -10.19 -0.32
C ILE A 13 10.79 -11.26 0.55
N SER A 14 9.86 -12.07 0.01
CA SER A 14 9.17 -13.09 0.81
C SER A 14 10.08 -14.22 1.30
N VAL A 15 11.16 -14.51 0.57
CA VAL A 15 12.20 -15.44 1.03
C VAL A 15 13.03 -14.86 2.17
N MET A 16 13.33 -13.56 2.14
CA MET A 16 14.17 -12.89 3.14
C MET A 16 13.40 -12.50 4.40
N TRP A 17 12.11 -12.17 4.27
CA TRP A 17 11.23 -11.81 5.38
C TRP A 17 9.98 -12.71 5.37
N PRO A 18 9.95 -13.77 6.19
CA PRO A 18 8.86 -14.75 6.23
C PRO A 18 7.48 -14.16 6.52
N ASP A 19 7.42 -13.03 7.23
CA ASP A 19 6.18 -12.33 7.56
C ASP A 19 5.62 -11.48 6.40
N THR A 20 6.23 -11.55 5.21
CA THR A 20 5.78 -10.84 4.02
C THR A 20 4.60 -11.54 3.38
N GLN A 21 3.50 -10.82 3.19
CA GLN A 21 2.36 -11.28 2.41
C GLN A 21 2.44 -10.75 0.97
N THR A 22 2.21 -11.63 -0.01
CA THR A 22 2.08 -11.24 -1.41
C THR A 22 0.61 -11.23 -1.79
N VAL A 23 0.14 -10.10 -2.32
CA VAL A 23 -1.24 -9.91 -2.75
C VAL A 23 -1.29 -9.67 -4.25
N TYR A 24 -2.14 -10.41 -4.95
CA TYR A 24 -2.39 -10.13 -6.36
C TYR A 24 -3.19 -8.84 -6.51
N TRP A 25 -2.69 -7.94 -7.35
CA TRP A 25 -3.36 -6.67 -7.59
C TRP A 25 -4.37 -6.78 -8.73
N SER A 26 -5.65 -6.56 -8.43
CA SER A 26 -6.72 -6.52 -9.43
C SER A 26 -7.60 -5.29 -9.23
N ARG A 27 -7.91 -4.62 -10.35
CA ARG A 27 -8.79 -3.44 -10.37
C ARG A 27 -10.27 -3.79 -10.23
N VAL A 28 -10.65 -5.01 -10.61
CA VAL A 28 -12.04 -5.46 -10.66
C VAL A 28 -12.39 -6.42 -9.53
N SER A 29 -11.39 -7.08 -8.95
CA SER A 29 -11.55 -8.03 -7.85
C SER A 29 -10.47 -7.77 -6.81
N PRO A 30 -10.64 -6.71 -5.98
CA PRO A 30 -9.67 -6.39 -4.95
C PRO A 30 -9.57 -7.52 -3.93
N ASN A 31 -8.39 -7.66 -3.34
CA ASN A 31 -8.12 -8.62 -2.28
C ASN A 31 -8.78 -8.14 -0.97
N GLU A 32 -9.64 -9.01 -0.42
CA GLU A 32 -10.44 -8.70 0.75
C GLU A 32 -9.61 -8.53 2.02
N GLN A 33 -8.52 -9.29 2.18
CA GLN A 33 -7.65 -9.19 3.35
C GLN A 33 -6.92 -7.84 3.41
N LEU A 34 -6.40 -7.38 2.28
CA LEU A 34 -5.78 -6.05 2.19
C LEU A 34 -6.80 -4.94 2.43
N LEU A 35 -8.04 -5.09 1.94
CA LEU A 35 -9.12 -4.14 2.26
C LEU A 35 -9.47 -4.16 3.75
N ALA A 36 -9.52 -5.32 4.39
CA ALA A 36 -9.77 -5.43 5.82
C ALA A 36 -8.68 -4.72 6.64
N LEU A 37 -7.40 -4.95 6.31
CA LEU A 37 -6.25 -4.28 6.94
C LEU A 37 -6.31 -2.76 6.80
N LEU A 38 -6.73 -2.25 5.64
CA LEU A 38 -6.87 -0.82 5.39
C LEU A 38 -8.01 -0.16 6.18
N ASN A 39 -9.03 -0.93 6.57
CA ASN A 39 -10.19 -0.44 7.31
C ASN A 39 -10.10 -0.69 8.82
N ASP A 40 -9.11 -1.45 9.29
CA ASP A 40 -8.89 -1.73 10.71
C ASP A 40 -8.20 -0.52 11.39
N CYS A 41 -8.82 -0.03 12.48
CA CYS A 41 -8.30 1.11 13.22
C CYS A 41 -7.01 0.78 14.00
N GLU A 42 -6.74 -0.48 14.33
CA GLU A 42 -5.53 -0.89 15.06
C GLU A 42 -4.33 -1.11 14.14
N GLN A 43 -4.58 -1.13 12.81
CA GLN A 43 -3.55 -1.29 11.80
C GLN A 43 -3.20 0.07 11.18
N GLN A 44 -1.93 0.24 10.85
CA GLN A 44 -1.44 1.37 10.07
C GLN A 44 -0.77 0.84 8.81
N VAL A 45 -1.45 0.96 7.67
CA VAL A 45 -0.92 0.53 6.38
C VAL A 45 -0.26 1.71 5.67
N VAL A 46 1.02 1.57 5.35
CA VAL A 46 1.86 2.61 4.73
C VAL A 46 2.33 2.13 3.37
N LEU A 47 1.91 2.83 2.32
CA LEU A 47 2.39 2.58 0.96
C LEU A 47 3.74 3.29 0.75
N VAL A 48 4.80 2.52 0.47
CA VAL A 48 6.12 3.06 0.13
C VAL A 48 6.13 3.42 -1.36
N PHE A 49 6.06 4.71 -1.66
CA PHE A 49 5.94 5.20 -3.05
C PHE A 49 6.70 6.52 -3.26
N PRO A 50 7.35 6.74 -4.41
CA PRO A 50 8.09 7.98 -4.66
C PRO A 50 7.19 9.21 -4.62
N GLU A 51 7.61 10.21 -3.86
CA GLU A 51 6.87 11.47 -3.68
C GLU A 51 6.56 12.18 -5.00
N LEU A 52 7.45 12.07 -5.99
CA LEU A 52 7.31 12.73 -7.29
C LEU A 52 6.10 12.22 -8.11
N TYR A 53 5.47 11.13 -7.69
CA TYR A 53 4.30 10.53 -8.32
C TYR A 53 3.03 10.65 -7.46
N ILE A 54 3.14 11.23 -6.28
CA ILE A 54 2.00 11.47 -5.38
C ILE A 54 1.17 12.62 -5.93
N VAL A 55 -0.15 12.46 -5.91
CA VAL A 55 -1.08 13.52 -6.34
C VAL A 55 -1.06 14.65 -5.29
N ALA A 56 -0.98 15.90 -5.75
CA ALA A 56 -0.94 17.08 -4.87
C ALA A 56 -2.09 17.06 -3.85
N GLY A 57 -1.77 17.32 -2.57
CA GLY A 57 -2.72 17.24 -1.46
C GLY A 57 -2.84 15.86 -0.78
N GLN A 58 -2.12 14.84 -1.25
CA GLN A 58 -2.06 13.49 -0.65
C GLN A 58 -0.73 13.21 0.05
N LYS A 59 0.06 14.27 0.32
CA LYS A 59 1.24 14.16 1.19
C LYS A 59 0.75 13.97 2.62
N GLU A 60 0.25 12.80 2.96
CA GLU A 60 0.43 12.31 4.33
C GLU A 60 1.94 12.06 4.47
N LYS A 61 2.67 13.16 4.73
CA LYS A 61 4.01 13.13 5.31
C LYS A 61 3.98 12.05 6.36
N LEU A 62 4.81 11.01 6.20
CA LEU A 62 5.15 9.98 7.19
C LEU A 62 4.14 10.05 8.35
N ALA A 63 2.97 9.44 8.19
CA ALA A 63 1.95 9.47 9.23
C ALA A 63 2.68 9.07 10.51
N LEU A 64 2.87 10.05 11.41
CA LEU A 64 3.65 9.87 12.64
C LEU A 64 3.23 8.52 13.19
N TYR A 65 4.18 7.60 13.32
CA TYR A 65 3.90 6.23 13.75
C TYR A 65 2.93 6.31 14.91
N ARG A 66 1.68 5.89 14.68
CA ARG A 66 0.64 6.07 15.69
C ARG A 66 0.98 5.07 16.78
N SER A 67 1.44 5.59 17.91
CA SER A 67 1.82 4.78 19.07
C SER A 67 0.74 3.72 19.35
N GLY A 68 1.14 2.46 19.47
CA GLY A 68 0.26 1.33 19.75
C GLY A 68 -0.32 0.62 18.53
N LYS A 69 -0.18 1.13 17.30
CA LYS A 69 -0.68 0.45 16.10
C LYS A 69 0.35 -0.49 15.50
N THR A 70 -0.13 -1.58 14.90
CA THR A 70 0.71 -2.47 14.09
C THR A 70 0.89 -1.88 12.70
N VAL A 71 2.14 -1.70 12.28
CA VAL A 71 2.48 -1.02 11.02
C VAL A 71 2.76 -2.03 9.91
N HIS A 72 2.14 -1.84 8.77
CA HIS A 72 2.31 -2.66 7.56
C HIS A 72 2.88 -1.81 6.43
N PHE A 73 4.01 -2.23 5.85
CA PHE A 73 4.56 -1.58 4.67
C PHE A 73 4.10 -2.30 3.41
N VAL A 74 3.55 -1.53 2.47
CA VAL A 74 3.12 -2.03 1.15
C VAL A 74 4.08 -1.52 0.09
N ILE A 75 4.55 -2.43 -0.76
CA ILE A 75 5.38 -2.13 -1.92
C ILE A 75 4.64 -2.61 -3.16
N LEU A 76 4.59 -1.78 -4.20
CA LEU A 76 4.04 -2.17 -5.50
C LEU A 76 5.16 -2.81 -6.33
N ASP A 77 5.15 -4.13 -6.46
CA ASP A 77 6.11 -4.86 -7.30
C ASP A 77 5.71 -4.79 -8.78
N ALA A 78 6.01 -3.65 -9.40
CA ALA A 78 5.78 -3.41 -10.82
C ALA A 78 6.75 -2.34 -11.33
N ILE A 79 6.92 -2.25 -12.65
CA ILE A 79 7.67 -1.13 -13.25
C ILE A 79 7.00 0.20 -12.89
N TRP A 80 7.78 1.29 -12.82
CA TRP A 80 7.29 2.60 -12.37
C TRP A 80 6.02 3.08 -13.08
N GLN A 81 5.93 2.85 -14.39
CA GLN A 81 4.74 3.21 -15.18
C GLN A 81 3.48 2.44 -14.73
N GLN A 82 3.62 1.16 -14.41
CA GLN A 82 2.52 0.31 -13.93
C GLN A 82 2.17 0.63 -12.48
N ALA A 83 3.18 0.76 -11.61
CA ALA A 83 2.98 1.11 -10.21
C ALA A 83 2.23 2.46 -10.05
N ARG A 84 2.54 3.45 -10.90
CA ARG A 84 1.79 4.72 -10.93
C ARG A 84 0.34 4.56 -11.35
N LYS A 85 0.05 3.66 -12.31
CA LYS A 85 -1.34 3.34 -12.69
C LYS A 85 -2.06 2.63 -11.56
N MET A 86 -1.41 1.66 -10.91
CA MET A 86 -1.94 0.95 -9.74
C MET A 86 -2.30 1.93 -8.63
N TYR A 87 -1.39 2.82 -8.24
CA TYR A 87 -1.64 3.87 -7.23
C TYR A 87 -2.85 4.75 -7.56
N ARG A 88 -2.91 5.29 -8.80
CA ARG A 88 -3.96 6.23 -9.21
C ARG A 88 -5.33 5.58 -9.42
N GLN A 89 -5.37 4.33 -9.85
CA GLN A 89 -6.60 3.62 -10.22
C GLN A 89 -7.01 2.56 -9.19
N SER A 90 -6.45 2.64 -7.98
CA SER A 90 -6.66 1.64 -6.94
C SER A 90 -8.03 1.75 -6.30
N THR A 91 -8.73 0.62 -6.20
CA THR A 91 -9.87 0.43 -5.30
C THR A 91 -9.46 0.38 -3.83
N TYR A 92 -8.17 0.14 -3.53
CA TYR A 92 -7.60 0.18 -2.18
C TYR A 92 -7.49 1.61 -1.62
N GLN A 93 -7.94 2.64 -2.36
CA GLN A 93 -8.12 4.02 -1.86
C GLN A 93 -6.91 4.67 -1.17
N PHE A 94 -5.68 4.16 -1.39
CA PHE A 94 -4.43 4.80 -0.94
C PHE A 94 -4.32 6.28 -1.36
N SER A 95 -5.07 6.67 -2.40
CA SER A 95 -5.11 8.02 -2.97
C SER A 95 -6.33 8.85 -2.55
N ARG A 96 -7.20 8.38 -1.64
CA ARG A 96 -8.33 9.20 -1.19
C ARG A 96 -7.92 10.12 -0.03
N LYS A 97 -8.50 11.33 -0.05
CA LYS A 97 -8.35 12.35 0.98
C LYS A 97 -8.59 11.75 2.36
N ALA A 98 -7.73 12.06 3.33
CA ALA A 98 -8.04 11.90 4.74
C ALA A 98 -9.44 12.48 5.00
N SER A 99 -10.28 11.68 5.67
CA SER A 99 -11.62 12.11 6.04
C SER A 99 -11.50 13.40 6.87
N PRO A 100 -12.26 14.49 6.59
CA PRO A 100 -12.08 15.78 7.25
C PRO A 100 -12.38 15.82 8.76
N ASN A 101 -12.62 14.68 9.42
CA ASN A 101 -13.39 14.64 10.66
C ASN A 101 -12.66 14.10 11.91
N GLN A 102 -11.34 14.30 12.01
CA GLN A 102 -10.57 14.00 13.23
C GLN A 102 -9.71 15.19 13.71
N ALA A 103 -10.28 16.39 13.67
CA ALA A 103 -9.73 17.55 14.36
C ALA A 103 -10.85 18.31 15.09
N ARG A 104 -11.35 17.73 16.17
CA ARG A 104 -12.04 18.45 17.25
C ARG A 104 -11.71 17.77 18.58
N ILE A 105 -10.69 18.29 19.25
CA ILE A 105 -10.64 18.43 20.71
C ILE A 105 -10.28 19.91 20.94
#